data_AF-A0A9E2ZAV0-F1
#
_entry.id   AF-A0A9E2ZAV0-F1
#
_cell.length_a   1.000
_cell.length_b   1.000
_cell.length_c   1.000
_cell.angle_alpha   90.00
_cell.angle_beta   90.00
_cell.angle_gamma   90.00
#
_symmetry.space_group_name_H-M   'P 1'
#
loop_
_entity.id
_entity.type
_entity.pdbx_description
1 polymer ?
#
loop_
_entity_poly.entity_id
_entity_poly.type
_entity_poly.pdbx_seq_one_letter_code
_entity_poly.pdbx_strand_id
1 'polypeptide(L)'
;WAEMGYPIIVTPVSQLVATQAVRNVIDGERWANVSDETIRYFLGHYGDPPAPVAPEIADRVLARSRTGELRTLEPLHLEAARKRFGTGISDEELLLRLTMPDEQVDAMLASAPATSRSRVASRPRRDPVVTLLTEVAKRKSITHLRVQKEGDLVEWRRAP
;
A
#
# COMPACT_ATOMS: atom_id res chain seq x y z
N TRP A 1 18.56 -13.33 -16.17
CA TRP A 1 17.29 -13.34 -16.92
C TRP A 1 17.12 -14.60 -17.73
N ALA A 2 17.96 -14.86 -18.76
CA ALA A 2 17.87 -16.09 -19.56
C ALA A 2 17.92 -17.38 -18.72
N GLU A 3 18.83 -17.45 -17.76
CA GLU A 3 18.97 -18.61 -16.85
C GLU A 3 17.78 -18.84 -15.92
N MET A 4 16.93 -17.82 -15.76
CA MET A 4 15.72 -17.89 -14.95
C MET A 4 14.51 -18.25 -15.82
N GLY A 5 14.68 -18.65 -17.08
CA GLY A 5 13.56 -19.06 -17.93
C GLY A 5 12.80 -17.90 -18.55
N TYR A 6 13.47 -16.77 -18.79
CA TYR A 6 12.91 -15.60 -19.47
C TYR A 6 11.62 -15.05 -18.82
N PRO A 7 11.59 -14.77 -17.50
CA PRO A 7 10.39 -14.25 -16.85
C PRO A 7 9.96 -12.89 -17.39
N ILE A 8 8.66 -12.60 -17.26
CA ILE A 8 8.12 -11.26 -17.47
C ILE A 8 8.70 -10.34 -16.39
N ILE A 9 9.39 -9.28 -16.82
CA ILE A 9 10.07 -8.33 -15.92
C ILE A 9 9.07 -7.31 -15.38
N VAL A 10 8.29 -7.76 -14.40
CA VAL A 10 7.37 -6.94 -13.61
C VAL A 10 7.57 -7.26 -12.13
N THR A 11 7.14 -6.35 -11.25
CA THR A 11 7.16 -6.59 -9.80
C THR A 11 6.38 -7.87 -9.48
N PRO A 12 6.93 -8.78 -8.64
CA PRO A 12 8.20 -8.69 -7.91
C PRO A 12 9.43 -9.24 -8.66
N VAL A 13 9.24 -9.98 -9.75
CA VAL A 13 10.32 -10.74 -10.44
C VAL A 13 11.42 -9.82 -10.98
N SER A 14 11.08 -8.60 -11.41
CA SER A 14 12.04 -7.59 -11.84
C SER A 14 13.10 -7.29 -10.77
N GLN A 15 12.69 -7.21 -9.50
CA GLN A 15 13.58 -6.95 -8.38
C GLN A 15 14.46 -8.16 -8.07
N LEU A 16 13.95 -9.38 -8.23
CA LEU A 16 14.72 -10.61 -8.05
C LEU A 16 15.86 -10.71 -9.07
N VAL A 17 15.54 -10.49 -10.34
CA VAL A 17 16.52 -10.51 -11.44
C VAL A 17 17.58 -9.43 -11.25
N ALA A 18 17.17 -8.21 -10.92
CA ALA A 18 18.09 -7.09 -10.69
C ALA A 18 19.00 -7.35 -9.48
N THR A 19 18.45 -7.81 -8.36
CA THR A 19 19.21 -8.10 -7.14
C THR A 19 20.22 -9.23 -7.37
N GLN A 20 19.81 -10.31 -8.04
CA GLN A 20 20.72 -11.41 -8.36
C GLN A 20 21.83 -10.97 -9.32
N ALA A 21 21.52 -10.12 -10.30
CA ALA A 21 22.54 -9.56 -11.20
C ALA A 21 23.56 -8.70 -10.45
N VAL A 22 23.10 -7.82 -9.55
CA VAL A 22 23.98 -7.01 -8.68
C VAL A 22 24.85 -7.90 -7.80
N ARG A 23 24.28 -8.94 -7.17
CA ARG A 23 25.02 -9.91 -6.36
C ARG A 23 26.12 -10.61 -7.14
N ASN A 24 25.80 -11.10 -8.34
CA ASN A 24 26.78 -11.77 -9.20
C ASN A 24 27.99 -10.88 -9.54
N VAL A 25 27.81 -9.55 -9.62
CA VAL A 25 28.90 -8.60 -9.87
C VAL A 25 29.70 -8.34 -8.59
N ILE A 26 29.01 -8.08 -7.46
CA ILE A 26 29.66 -7.76 -6.18
C ILE A 26 30.46 -8.95 -5.65
N ASP A 27 29.91 -10.15 -5.76
CA ASP A 27 30.53 -11.36 -5.24
C ASP A 27 31.70 -11.85 -6.13
N GLY A 28 31.84 -11.31 -7.35
CA GLY A 28 32.84 -11.74 -8.34
C GLY A 28 32.59 -13.14 -8.91
N GLU A 29 31.57 -13.85 -8.41
CA GLU A 29 31.16 -15.16 -8.85
C GLU A 29 29.63 -15.21 -8.97
N ARG A 30 29.17 -15.72 -10.11
CA ARG A 30 27.73 -15.81 -10.40
C ARG A 30 27.09 -16.87 -9.50
N TRP A 31 25.94 -16.54 -8.91
CA TRP A 31 25.16 -17.43 -8.04
C TRP A 31 25.90 -17.87 -6.77
N ALA A 32 26.96 -17.16 -6.36
CA ALA A 32 27.66 -17.38 -5.10
C ALA A 32 26.78 -17.07 -3.89
N ASN A 33 26.02 -15.97 -3.94
CA ASN A 33 24.94 -15.69 -3.00
C ASN A 33 23.60 -15.62 -3.73
N VAL A 34 22.59 -16.25 -3.14
CA VAL A 34 21.23 -16.32 -3.66
C VAL A 34 20.28 -16.05 -2.49
N SER A 35 19.31 -15.17 -2.71
CA SER A 35 18.33 -14.78 -1.71
C SER A 35 17.23 -15.84 -1.55
N ASP A 36 16.56 -15.87 -0.39
CA ASP A 36 15.40 -16.73 -0.16
C ASP A 36 14.32 -16.53 -1.22
N GLU A 37 14.06 -15.29 -1.65
CA GLU A 37 13.08 -15.01 -2.71
C GLU A 37 13.48 -15.57 -4.07
N THR A 38 14.77 -15.56 -4.38
CA THR A 38 15.27 -16.22 -5.59
C THR A 38 15.13 -17.74 -5.47
N ILE A 39 15.39 -18.34 -4.30
CA ILE A 39 15.13 -19.77 -4.09
C ILE A 39 13.64 -20.09 -4.30
N ARG A 40 12.73 -19.27 -3.73
CA ARG A 40 11.28 -19.40 -3.92
C ARG A 40 10.85 -19.30 -5.39
N TYR A 41 11.52 -18.46 -6.19
CA TYR A 41 11.35 -18.43 -7.64
C TYR A 41 11.67 -19.76 -8.29
N PHE A 42 12.83 -20.35 -7.98
CA PHE A 42 13.23 -21.67 -8.52
C PHE A 42 12.39 -22.84 -7.95
N LEU A 43 11.72 -22.64 -6.81
CA LEU A 43 10.73 -23.58 -6.26
C LEU A 43 9.35 -23.48 -6.92
N GLY A 44 9.11 -22.48 -7.78
CA GLY A 44 7.84 -22.28 -8.49
C GLY A 44 6.80 -21.45 -7.73
N HIS A 45 7.16 -20.80 -6.61
CA HIS A 45 6.20 -20.01 -5.82
C HIS A 45 5.68 -18.77 -6.54
N TYR A 46 6.33 -18.38 -7.63
CA TYR A 46 5.96 -17.25 -8.49
C TYR A 46 5.26 -17.70 -9.78
N GLY A 47 4.89 -18.98 -9.87
CA GLY A 47 4.36 -19.61 -11.09
C GLY A 47 5.46 -20.09 -12.02
N ASP A 48 5.04 -20.65 -13.15
CA ASP A 48 5.94 -21.23 -14.13
C ASP A 48 6.56 -20.14 -15.04
N PRO A 49 7.88 -20.17 -15.25
CA PRO A 49 8.52 -19.26 -16.20
C PRO A 49 8.13 -19.62 -17.65
N PRO A 50 8.15 -18.65 -18.59
CA PRO A 50 7.81 -18.88 -20.00
C PRO A 50 8.70 -19.91 -20.72
N ALA A 51 9.91 -20.13 -20.22
CA ALA A 51 10.84 -21.15 -20.69
C ALA A 51 11.47 -21.88 -19.51
N PRO A 52 12.02 -23.10 -19.72
CA PRO A 52 12.75 -23.80 -18.68
C PRO A 52 13.89 -22.95 -18.10
N VAL A 53 14.06 -23.03 -16.79
CA VAL A 53 15.26 -22.49 -16.13
C VAL A 53 16.50 -23.26 -16.56
N ALA A 54 17.67 -22.63 -16.47
CA ALA A 54 18.94 -23.30 -16.74
C ALA A 54 19.17 -24.43 -15.70
N PRO A 55 19.28 -25.70 -16.11
CA PRO A 55 19.32 -26.83 -15.17
C PRO A 55 20.45 -26.74 -14.16
N GLU A 56 21.65 -26.38 -14.60
CA GLU A 56 22.84 -26.24 -13.76
C GLU A 56 22.68 -25.13 -12.69
N ILE A 57 21.92 -24.09 -13.02
CA ILE A 57 21.61 -23.01 -12.08
C ILE A 57 20.51 -23.45 -11.11
N ALA A 58 19.49 -24.14 -11.60
CA ALA A 58 18.43 -24.67 -10.75
C ALA A 58 19.00 -25.64 -9.71
N ASP A 59 19.87 -26.57 -10.10
CA ASP A 59 20.53 -27.49 -9.18
C ASP A 59 21.35 -26.73 -8.13
N ARG A 60 22.14 -25.73 -8.55
CA ARG A 60 22.94 -24.91 -7.64
C ARG A 60 22.08 -24.12 -6.64
N VAL A 61 20.97 -23.55 -7.10
CA VAL A 61 20.06 -22.77 -6.25
C VAL A 61 19.32 -23.68 -5.27
N LEU A 62 18.81 -24.82 -5.74
CA LEU A 62 17.99 -25.74 -4.95
C LEU A 62 18.82 -26.60 -3.99
N ALA A 63 20.13 -26.76 -4.22
CA ALA A 63 21.03 -27.42 -3.29
C ALA A 63 21.32 -26.62 -2.00
N ARG A 64 20.82 -25.39 -1.87
CA ARG A 64 21.05 -24.55 -0.68
C ARG A 64 20.29 -25.08 0.54
N SER A 65 20.87 -24.88 1.73
CA SER A 65 20.31 -25.35 3.01
C SER A 65 18.88 -24.84 3.27
N ARG A 66 18.61 -23.58 2.90
CA ARG A 66 17.29 -22.95 3.07
C ARG A 66 16.20 -23.53 2.18
N THR A 67 16.53 -24.24 1.10
CA THR A 67 15.55 -24.76 0.14
C THR A 67 14.52 -25.67 0.78
N GLY A 68 14.92 -26.50 1.76
CA GLY A 68 14.01 -27.40 2.46
C GLY A 68 12.93 -26.63 3.22
N GLU A 69 13.34 -25.61 3.97
CA GLU A 69 12.43 -24.76 4.77
C GLU A 69 11.51 -23.92 3.87
N LEU A 70 12.02 -23.44 2.74
CA LEU A 70 11.26 -22.57 1.82
C LEU A 70 10.34 -23.34 0.87
N ARG A 71 10.46 -24.67 0.77
CA ARG A 71 9.64 -25.50 -0.13
C ARG A 71 8.16 -25.50 0.28
N THR A 72 7.90 -25.44 1.57
CA THR A 72 6.53 -25.45 2.10
C THR A 72 6.01 -24.03 2.20
N LEU A 73 4.84 -23.78 1.62
CA LEU A 73 4.08 -22.56 1.84
C LEU A 73 3.09 -22.83 2.98
N GLU A 74 3.21 -22.09 4.09
CA GLU A 74 2.17 -22.10 5.12
C GLU A 74 1.07 -21.10 4.72
N PRO A 75 -0.17 -21.55 4.51
CA PRO A 75 -1.27 -20.66 4.20
C PRO A 75 -1.55 -19.73 5.38
N LEU A 76 -1.93 -18.50 5.08
CA LEU A 76 -2.39 -17.58 6.11
C LEU A 76 -3.79 -17.98 6.58
N HIS A 77 -3.94 -18.25 7.88
CA HIS A 77 -5.22 -18.58 8.49
C HIS A 77 -5.77 -17.40 9.30
N LEU A 78 -7.03 -17.03 9.06
CA LEU A 78 -7.69 -15.92 9.76
C LEU A 78 -7.79 -16.14 11.26
N GLU A 79 -8.05 -17.36 11.72
CA GLU A 79 -8.09 -17.68 13.14
C GLU A 79 -6.72 -17.47 13.81
N ALA A 80 -5.64 -17.89 13.14
CA ALA A 80 -4.27 -17.66 13.62
C ALA A 80 -3.93 -16.17 13.65
N ALA A 81 -4.35 -15.42 12.61
CA ALA A 81 -4.19 -13.98 12.55
C ALA A 81 -4.92 -13.26 13.70
N ARG A 82 -6.18 -13.63 13.97
CA ARG A 82 -6.99 -13.10 15.08
C ARG A 82 -6.42 -13.49 16.45
N LYS A 83 -5.82 -14.68 16.57
CA LYS A 83 -5.12 -15.07 17.79
C LYS A 83 -3.86 -14.23 18.02
N ARG A 84 -3.15 -13.86 16.96
CA ARG A 84 -1.93 -13.04 17.02
C ARG A 84 -2.22 -11.57 17.35
N PHE A 85 -3.20 -10.96 16.68
CA PHE A 85 -3.46 -9.51 16.76
C PHE A 85 -4.68 -9.14 17.61
N GLY A 86 -5.45 -10.13 18.08
CA GLY A 86 -6.65 -9.93 18.88
C GLY A 86 -7.94 -9.86 18.05
N THR A 87 -9.06 -10.02 18.75
CA THR A 87 -10.42 -9.95 18.17
C THR A 87 -11.06 -8.57 18.32
N GLY A 88 -10.42 -7.65 19.05
CA GLY A 88 -10.94 -6.30 19.31
C GLY A 88 -10.61 -5.26 18.22
N ILE A 89 -9.79 -5.62 17.22
CA ILE A 89 -9.42 -4.73 16.11
C ILE A 89 -10.33 -4.95 14.90
N SER A 90 -10.51 -3.91 14.08
CA SER A 90 -11.31 -4.01 12.85
C SER A 90 -10.65 -4.92 11.81
N ASP A 91 -11.42 -5.32 10.80
CA ASP A 91 -10.91 -6.13 9.69
C ASP A 91 -9.85 -5.37 8.88
N GLU A 92 -10.00 -4.05 8.75
CA GLU A 92 -9.04 -3.17 8.08
C GLU A 92 -7.72 -3.10 8.85
N GLU A 93 -7.76 -2.90 10.18
CA GLU A 93 -6.54 -2.93 10.98
C GLU A 93 -5.87 -4.30 10.92
N LEU A 94 -6.64 -5.39 10.98
CA LEU A 94 -6.11 -6.74 10.85
C LEU A 94 -5.39 -6.93 9.51
N LEU A 95 -5.99 -6.52 8.40
CA LEU A 95 -5.38 -6.63 7.07
C LEU A 95 -4.09 -5.80 6.95
N LEU A 96 -4.06 -4.61 7.55
CA LEU A 96 -2.87 -3.78 7.59
C LEU A 96 -1.76 -4.44 8.41
N ARG A 97 -2.06 -4.96 9.60
CA ARG A 97 -1.07 -5.69 10.43
C ARG A 97 -0.57 -6.99 9.77
N LEU A 98 -1.34 -7.57 8.86
CA LEU A 98 -0.91 -8.75 8.10
C LEU A 98 0.02 -8.45 6.93
N THR A 99 -0.02 -7.22 6.42
CA THR A 99 0.67 -6.84 5.17
C THR A 99 1.72 -5.75 5.34
N MET A 100 1.73 -5.07 6.48
CA MET A 100 2.60 -3.94 6.79
C MET A 100 3.34 -4.15 8.12
N PRO A 101 4.51 -3.52 8.32
CA PRO A 101 5.20 -3.53 9.62
C PRO A 101 4.34 -2.92 10.73
N ASP A 102 4.40 -3.51 11.93
CA ASP A 102 3.60 -3.10 13.08
C ASP A 102 3.83 -1.62 13.42
N GLU A 103 5.06 -1.14 13.35
CA GLU A 103 5.40 0.25 13.66
C GLU A 103 4.75 1.24 12.68
N GLN A 104 4.55 0.83 11.42
CA GLN A 104 3.88 1.68 10.42
C GLN A 104 2.38 1.75 10.68
N VAL A 105 1.77 0.63 11.08
CA VAL A 105 0.35 0.58 11.43
C VAL A 105 0.10 1.39 12.71
N ASP A 106 0.94 1.20 13.73
CA ASP A 106 0.84 1.95 14.99
C ASP A 106 1.02 3.46 14.76
N ALA A 107 2.01 3.86 13.94
CA ALA A 107 2.20 5.26 13.56
C ALA A 107 1.00 5.84 12.79
N MET A 108 0.39 5.05 11.90
CA MET A 108 -0.81 5.44 11.17
C MET A 108 -2.01 5.62 12.12
N LEU A 109 -2.22 4.71 13.06
CA LEU A 109 -3.32 4.78 14.03
C LEU A 109 -3.13 5.92 15.04
N ALA A 110 -1.89 6.19 15.46
CA ALA A 110 -1.55 7.32 16.32
C ALA A 110 -1.62 8.66 15.57
N SER A 111 -1.48 8.65 14.24
CA SER A 111 -1.69 9.85 13.44
C SER A 111 -3.16 10.26 13.52
N ALA A 112 -3.42 11.54 13.80
CA ALA A 112 -4.78 12.06 13.79
C ALA A 112 -5.41 11.71 12.45
N PRO A 113 -6.68 11.24 12.42
CA PRO A 113 -7.30 10.81 11.19
C PRO A 113 -7.15 11.92 10.16
N ALA A 114 -6.85 11.55 8.91
CA ALA A 114 -6.95 12.43 7.75
C ALA A 114 -8.41 12.88 7.49
N THR A 115 -9.23 13.02 8.54
CA THR A 115 -10.52 13.68 8.62
C THR A 115 -10.41 15.16 8.90
N SER A 116 -9.20 15.72 9.01
CA SER A 116 -8.96 16.87 8.13
C SER A 116 -8.75 16.33 6.72
N ARG A 117 -9.83 15.79 6.13
CA ARG A 117 -10.13 16.16 4.76
C ARG A 117 -10.25 17.66 4.91
N SER A 118 -9.14 18.39 4.76
CA SER A 118 -9.17 19.79 4.39
C SER A 118 -10.21 19.81 3.30
N ARG A 119 -11.42 20.32 3.61
CA ARG A 119 -12.67 20.15 2.85
C ARG A 119 -12.38 20.52 1.41
N VAL A 120 -11.84 19.59 0.61
CA VAL A 120 -10.99 19.87 -0.56
C VAL A 120 -10.51 21.31 -0.56
N ALA A 121 -9.70 21.75 0.43
CA ALA A 121 -9.38 23.16 0.74
C ALA A 121 -10.22 24.09 -0.13
N SER A 122 -11.53 24.18 0.16
CA SER A 122 -12.50 24.74 -0.78
C SER A 122 -11.87 26.02 -1.24
N ARG A 123 -11.44 26.07 -2.52
CA ARG A 123 -10.70 27.23 -3.04
C ARG A 123 -11.40 28.44 -2.45
N PRO A 124 -10.74 29.45 -1.86
CA PRO A 124 -11.43 30.50 -1.10
C PRO A 124 -12.63 31.13 -1.84
N ARG A 125 -12.67 31.00 -3.17
CA ARG A 125 -13.74 31.35 -4.12
C ARG A 125 -14.84 30.30 -4.38
N ARG A 126 -14.91 29.17 -3.66
CA ARG A 126 -15.82 28.03 -3.93
C ARG A 126 -16.54 27.50 -2.70
N ASP A 127 -16.45 28.18 -1.55
CA ASP A 127 -17.36 27.88 -0.45
C ASP A 127 -18.78 28.38 -0.81
N PRO A 128 -19.80 27.50 -0.90
CA PRO A 128 -21.14 27.88 -1.29
C PRO A 128 -21.76 28.95 -0.38
N VAL A 129 -21.42 28.93 0.91
CA VAL A 129 -21.94 29.89 1.89
C VAL A 129 -21.29 31.26 1.68
N VAL A 130 -19.97 31.31 1.49
CA VAL A 130 -19.26 32.57 1.20
C VAL A 130 -19.73 33.16 -0.13
N THR A 131 -19.96 32.32 -1.14
CA THR A 131 -20.50 32.74 -2.44
C THR A 131 -21.90 33.32 -2.29
N LEU A 132 -22.79 32.64 -1.56
CA LEU A 132 -24.13 33.12 -1.27
C LEU A 132 -24.10 34.48 -0.56
N LEU A 133 -23.32 34.62 0.51
CA LEU A 133 -23.20 35.87 1.26
C LEU A 133 -22.63 37.01 0.38
N THR A 134 -21.67 36.71 -0.48
CA THR A 134 -21.07 37.68 -1.41
C THR A 134 -22.09 38.17 -2.45
N GLU A 135 -22.86 37.27 -3.05
CA GLU A 135 -23.89 37.63 -4.04
C GLU A 135 -25.07 38.36 -3.41
N VAL A 136 -25.45 38.00 -2.18
CA VAL A 136 -26.47 38.72 -1.41
C VAL A 136 -25.98 40.13 -1.04
N ALA A 137 -24.70 40.30 -0.67
CA ALA A 137 -24.13 41.60 -0.39
C ALA A 137 -24.13 42.54 -1.62
N LYS A 138 -23.98 42.01 -2.84
CA LYS A 138 -24.06 42.80 -4.09
C LYS A 138 -25.48 43.28 -4.41
N ARG A 139 -26.52 42.54 -3.99
CA ARG A 139 -27.93 42.86 -4.28
C ARG A 139 -28.48 43.85 -3.25
N LYS A 140 -28.52 45.14 -3.60
CA LYS A 140 -29.04 46.20 -2.72
C LYS A 140 -30.52 46.04 -2.34
N SER A 141 -31.30 45.30 -3.12
CA SER A 141 -32.69 44.98 -2.81
C SER A 141 -32.87 43.98 -1.67
N ILE A 142 -31.82 43.24 -1.31
CA ILE A 142 -31.86 42.29 -0.19
C ILE A 142 -31.26 42.98 1.04
N THR A 143 -32.11 43.21 2.04
CA THR A 143 -31.77 43.84 3.32
C THR A 143 -31.59 42.82 4.45
N HIS A 144 -32.14 41.60 4.27
CA HIS A 144 -32.15 40.57 5.27
C HIS A 144 -32.11 39.17 4.63
N LEU A 145 -31.30 38.26 5.19
CA LEU A 145 -31.18 36.86 4.79
C LEU A 145 -31.13 35.98 6.05
N ARG A 146 -31.90 34.90 6.05
CA ARG A 146 -31.91 33.89 7.11
C ARG A 146 -31.77 32.49 6.51
N VAL A 147 -30.81 31.70 6.99
CA VAL A 147 -30.55 30.33 6.54
C VAL A 147 -30.53 29.40 7.76
N GLN A 148 -31.31 28.31 7.72
CA GLN A 148 -31.37 27.32 8.80
C GLN A 148 -31.14 25.91 8.25
N LYS A 149 -30.27 25.13 8.89
CA LYS A 149 -30.03 23.71 8.56
C LYS A 149 -29.63 22.94 9.81
N GLU A 150 -30.30 21.82 10.09
CA GLU A 150 -29.90 20.85 11.15
C GLU A 150 -29.65 21.47 12.54
N GLY A 151 -30.36 22.55 12.88
CA GLY A 151 -30.21 23.26 14.16
C GLY A 151 -29.31 24.50 14.10
N ASP A 152 -28.50 24.65 13.05
CA ASP A 152 -27.68 25.82 12.82
C ASP A 152 -28.49 26.94 12.16
N LEU A 153 -28.31 28.17 12.63
CA LEU A 153 -28.97 29.38 12.12
C LEU A 153 -27.92 30.44 11.76
N VAL A 154 -27.95 30.89 10.50
CA VAL A 154 -27.18 32.05 10.03
C VAL A 154 -28.13 33.16 9.67
N GLU A 155 -27.97 34.31 10.32
CA GLU A 155 -28.75 35.51 10.07
C GLU A 155 -27.83 36.64 9.60
N TRP A 156 -28.13 37.21 8.43
CA TRP A 156 -27.42 38.36 7.87
C TRP A 156 -28.39 39.52 7.68
N ARG A 157 -27.96 40.71 8.09
CA ARG A 157 -28.68 41.97 7.92
C ARG A 157 -27.74 43.00 7.32
N ARG A 158 -28.22 43.74 6.33
CA ARG A 158 -27.50 44.89 5.79
C ARG A 158 -27.50 46.00 6.83
N ALA A 159 -26.32 46.54 7.14
CA ALA A 159 -26.23 47.74 7.94
C ALA A 159 -26.95 48.91 7.25
N PRO A 160 -27.58 49.83 8.01
CA PRO A 160 -28.28 50.99 7.46
C PRO A 160 -27.37 51.89 6.62
#